data_AF-A0A428WH89-F1
#
_entry.id   AF-A0A428WH89-F1
#
_cell.length_a   1.000
_cell.length_b   1.000
_cell.length_c   1.000
_cell.angle_alpha   90.00
_cell.angle_beta   90.00
_cell.angle_gamma   90.00
#
_symmetry.space_group_name_H-M   'P 1'
#
loop_
_entity.id
_entity.type
_entity.pdbx_description
1 polymer ?
#
loop_
_entity_poly.entity_id
_entity_poly.type
_entity_poly.pdbx_seq_one_letter_code
_entity_poly.pdbx_strand_id
1 'polypeptide(L)'
;MKTARALLALPGLAALAWGVVLFAEYALPLRPDVFGAVGWIVGGPILNDAVVAPLTALLGVVLARVLPPPWKAPVVAATVITGVLAILAFPLLWRPYGTPPMPGLHDTSPALGLALTVATVWLVAILTALAHRVVPPITRDAPPITRDARPITRDAPPVTRTDPPGPPADRPGP
;
A
#
# COMPACT_ATOMS: atom_id res chain seq x y z
N MET A 1 -2.41 7.37 25.64
CA MET A 1 -2.67 6.18 24.79
C MET A 1 -3.96 5.44 25.15
N LYS A 2 -4.23 5.11 26.42
CA LYS A 2 -5.48 4.40 26.82
C LYS A 2 -6.76 5.21 26.53
N THR A 3 -6.73 6.51 26.78
CA THR A 3 -7.83 7.45 26.49
C THR A 3 -8.16 7.52 25.00
N ALA A 4 -7.16 7.70 24.14
CA ALA A 4 -7.36 7.70 22.68
C ALA A 4 -7.93 6.37 22.16
N ARG A 5 -7.47 5.23 22.69
CA ARG A 5 -8.03 3.91 22.36
C ARG A 5 -9.48 3.78 22.81
N ALA A 6 -9.82 4.26 24.01
CA ALA A 6 -11.19 4.24 24.51
C ALA A 6 -12.11 5.16 23.68
N LEU A 7 -11.64 6.35 23.32
CA LEU A 7 -12.38 7.29 22.48
C LEU A 7 -12.65 6.76 21.07
N LEU A 8 -11.82 5.85 20.56
CA LEU A 8 -12.06 5.15 19.28
C LEU A 8 -12.92 3.90 19.46
N ALA A 9 -12.71 3.14 20.53
CA ALA A 9 -13.39 1.86 20.75
C ALA A 9 -14.85 2.04 21.19
N LEU A 10 -15.15 3.00 22.07
CA LEU A 10 -16.48 3.18 22.64
C LEU A 10 -17.54 3.53 21.57
N PRO A 11 -17.30 4.48 20.64
CA PRO A 11 -18.26 4.73 19.57
C PRO A 11 -18.46 3.52 18.66
N GLY A 12 -17.40 2.77 18.36
CA GLY A 12 -17.48 1.55 17.55
C GLY A 12 -18.30 0.46 18.22
N LEU A 13 -18.10 0.23 19.52
CA LEU A 13 -18.88 -0.73 20.31
C LEU A 13 -20.34 -0.29 20.47
N ALA A 14 -20.59 1.01 20.66
CA ALA A 14 -21.94 1.56 20.70
C ALA A 14 -22.65 1.36 19.35
N ALA A 15 -21.98 1.63 18.24
CA ALA A 15 -22.51 1.38 16.90
C ALA A 15 -22.77 -0.11 16.64
N LEU A 16 -21.89 -1.01 17.10
CA LEU A 16 -22.08 -2.45 17.00
C LEU A 16 -23.31 -2.90 17.81
N ALA A 17 -23.42 -2.48 19.07
CA ALA A 17 -24.56 -2.80 19.92
C ALA A 17 -25.87 -2.28 19.32
N TRP A 18 -25.87 -1.05 18.80
CA TRP A 18 -27.01 -0.48 18.10
C TRP A 18 -27.38 -1.27 16.84
N GLY A 19 -26.39 -1.69 16.05
CA GLY A 19 -26.61 -2.54 14.89
C GLY A 19 -27.22 -3.91 15.24
N VAL A 20 -26.83 -4.50 16.37
CA VAL A 20 -27.43 -5.75 16.87
C VAL A 20 -28.90 -5.54 17.25
N VAL A 21 -29.25 -4.42 17.88
CA VAL A 21 -30.64 -4.08 18.20
C VAL A 21 -31.47 -3.93 16.92
N LEU A 22 -30.98 -3.14 15.96
CA LEU A 22 -31.66 -2.95 14.66
C LEU A 22 -31.84 -4.28 13.92
N PHE A 23 -30.84 -5.17 13.97
CA PHE A 23 -30.96 -6.48 13.36
C PHE A 23 -31.98 -7.37 14.09
N ALA A 24 -32.03 -7.34 15.42
CA ALA A 24 -33.00 -8.09 16.20
C ALA A 24 -34.45 -7.64 15.91
N GLU A 25 -34.67 -6.32 15.80
CA GLU A 25 -35.95 -5.74 15.39
C GLU A 25 -36.36 -6.15 13.97
N TYR A 26 -35.40 -6.22 13.04
CA TYR A 26 -35.65 -6.72 11.69
C TYR A 26 -35.94 -8.24 11.65
N ALA A 27 -35.20 -9.01 12.45
CA ALA A 27 -35.19 -10.47 12.43
C ALA A 27 -36.39 -11.10 13.15
N LEU A 28 -37.06 -10.36 14.04
CA LEU A 28 -38.15 -10.86 14.86
C LEU A 28 -39.49 -10.18 14.54
N PRO A 29 -40.57 -10.97 14.36
CA PRO A 29 -40.61 -12.43 14.33
C PRO A 29 -39.89 -13.02 13.10
N LEU A 30 -39.40 -14.26 13.22
CA LEU A 30 -38.63 -14.94 12.17
C LEU A 30 -39.46 -15.05 10.87
N ARG A 31 -39.02 -14.35 9.84
CA ARG A 31 -39.58 -14.37 8.49
C ARG A 31 -38.61 -15.05 7.51
N PRO A 32 -39.08 -15.56 6.36
CA PRO A 32 -38.20 -16.24 5.40
C PRO A 32 -37.00 -15.41 4.92
N ASP A 33 -37.15 -14.10 4.78
CA ASP A 33 -36.08 -13.18 4.37
C ASP A 33 -34.93 -13.08 5.39
N VAL A 34 -35.23 -13.32 6.68
CA VAL A 34 -34.24 -13.29 7.77
C VAL A 34 -33.18 -14.37 7.57
N PHE A 35 -33.56 -15.56 7.10
CA PHE A 35 -32.59 -16.64 6.84
C PHE A 35 -31.62 -16.28 5.72
N GLY A 36 -32.08 -15.55 4.69
CA GLY A 36 -31.22 -15.00 3.66
C GLY A 36 -30.25 -13.96 4.22
N ALA A 37 -30.74 -13.05 5.05
CA ALA A 37 -29.91 -12.04 5.71
C ALA A 37 -28.85 -12.66 6.64
N VAL A 38 -29.23 -13.61 7.51
CA VAL A 38 -28.31 -14.36 8.38
C VAL A 38 -27.30 -15.15 7.54
N GLY A 39 -27.78 -15.84 6.51
CA GLY A 39 -26.95 -16.56 5.56
C GLY A 39 -25.90 -15.67 4.90
N TRP A 40 -26.23 -14.41 4.61
CA TRP A 40 -25.27 -13.46 4.05
C TRP A 40 -24.32 -12.88 5.10
N ILE A 41 -24.82 -12.51 6.28
CA ILE A 41 -24.02 -11.98 7.40
C ILE A 41 -22.97 -12.99 7.87
N VAL A 42 -23.33 -14.27 7.90
CA VAL A 42 -22.44 -15.35 8.34
C VAL A 42 -21.68 -15.96 7.17
N GLY A 43 -22.37 -16.27 6.08
CA GLY A 43 -21.80 -16.93 4.92
C GLY A 43 -20.82 -16.06 4.14
N GLY A 44 -21.05 -14.73 4.06
CA GLY A 44 -20.15 -13.79 3.40
C GLY A 44 -18.73 -13.81 4.00
N PRO A 45 -18.56 -13.56 5.30
CA PRO A 45 -17.27 -13.65 5.98
C PRO A 45 -16.63 -15.04 5.87
N ILE A 46 -17.41 -16.12 6.07
CA ILE A 46 -16.87 -17.49 5.96
C ILE A 46 -16.34 -17.75 4.55
N LEU A 47 -17.11 -17.42 3.52
CA LEU A 47 -16.68 -17.60 2.12
C LEU A 47 -15.46 -16.73 1.80
N ASN A 48 -15.42 -15.50 2.31
CA ASN A 48 -14.26 -14.63 2.14
C ASN A 48 -13.01 -15.22 2.77
N ASP A 49 -13.06 -15.58 4.05
CA ASP A 49 -11.88 -15.98 4.82
C ASP A 49 -11.41 -17.39 4.45
N ALA A 50 -12.33 -18.30 4.12
CA ALA A 50 -12.00 -19.66 3.74
C ALA A 50 -11.61 -19.81 2.26
N VAL A 51 -12.06 -18.91 1.37
CA VAL A 51 -11.88 -19.08 -0.08
C VAL A 51 -11.24 -17.86 -0.72
N VAL A 52 -11.88 -16.68 -0.64
CA VAL A 52 -11.43 -15.50 -1.38
C VAL A 52 -10.05 -15.04 -0.93
N ALA A 53 -9.83 -14.92 0.38
CA ALA A 53 -8.55 -14.48 0.93
C ALA A 53 -7.40 -15.46 0.63
N PRO A 54 -7.55 -16.79 0.85
CA PRO A 54 -6.52 -17.76 0.45
C PRO A 54 -6.21 -17.76 -1.04
N LEU A 55 -7.21 -17.71 -1.91
CA LEU A 55 -7.00 -17.65 -3.36
C LEU A 55 -6.29 -16.37 -3.79
N THR A 56 -6.66 -15.24 -3.19
CA THR A 56 -6.00 -13.95 -3.44
C THR A 56 -4.54 -13.97 -2.99
N ALA A 57 -4.26 -14.55 -1.82
CA ALA A 57 -2.90 -14.71 -1.32
C ALA A 57 -2.08 -15.63 -2.23
N LEU A 58 -2.64 -16.77 -2.65
CA LEU A 58 -1.98 -17.70 -3.56
C LEU A 58 -1.67 -17.03 -4.92
N LEU A 59 -2.63 -16.30 -5.48
CA LEU A 59 -2.43 -15.55 -6.72
C LEU A 59 -1.32 -14.51 -6.57
N GLY A 60 -1.31 -13.76 -5.47
CA GLY A 60 -0.25 -12.80 -5.14
C GLY A 60 1.13 -13.47 -5.05
N VAL A 61 1.24 -14.63 -4.39
CA VAL A 61 2.48 -15.40 -4.28
C VAL A 61 2.94 -15.90 -5.66
N VAL A 62 2.03 -16.42 -6.48
CA VAL A 62 2.33 -16.89 -7.84
C VAL A 62 2.84 -15.72 -8.68
N LEU A 63 2.14 -14.59 -8.68
CA LEU A 63 2.56 -13.40 -9.43
C LEU A 63 3.93 -12.89 -8.96
N ALA A 64 4.18 -12.86 -7.64
CA ALA A 64 5.44 -12.41 -7.07
C ALA A 64 6.64 -13.30 -7.45
N ARG A 65 6.40 -14.61 -7.65
CA ARG A 65 7.44 -15.59 -8.02
C ARG A 65 7.67 -15.70 -9.52
N VAL A 66 6.61 -15.59 -10.32
CA VAL A 66 6.68 -15.83 -11.78
C VAL A 66 7.11 -14.57 -12.53
N LEU A 67 6.70 -13.37 -12.08
CA LEU A 67 6.93 -12.16 -12.87
C LEU A 67 8.34 -11.59 -12.69
N PRO A 68 8.97 -11.12 -13.79
CA PRO A 68 10.21 -10.36 -13.71
C PRO A 68 9.96 -8.98 -13.07
N PRO A 69 10.97 -8.35 -12.44
CA PRO A 69 10.81 -7.10 -11.68
C PRO A 69 10.03 -5.98 -12.38
N PRO A 70 10.24 -5.65 -13.68
CA PRO A 70 9.52 -4.54 -14.31
C PRO A 70 8.02 -4.81 -14.51
N TRP A 71 7.57 -6.07 -14.38
CA TRP A 71 6.17 -6.45 -14.58
C TRP A 71 5.40 -6.61 -13.27
N LYS A 72 6.08 -6.75 -12.13
CA LYS A 72 5.42 -7.05 -10.84
C LYS A 72 4.40 -5.98 -10.47
N ALA A 73 4.81 -4.71 -10.40
CA ALA A 73 3.92 -3.64 -9.96
C ALA A 73 2.75 -3.40 -10.93
N PRO A 74 2.95 -3.26 -12.26
CA PRO A 74 1.85 -3.04 -13.19
C PRO A 74 0.84 -4.19 -13.22
N VAL A 75 1.32 -5.45 -13.21
CA VAL A 75 0.43 -6.62 -13.29
C VAL A 75 -0.33 -6.83 -11.98
N VAL A 76 0.31 -6.64 -10.82
CA VAL A 76 -0.39 -6.71 -9.53
C VAL A 76 -1.47 -5.64 -9.46
N ALA A 77 -1.17 -4.40 -9.86
CA ALA A 77 -2.17 -3.33 -9.91
C ALA A 77 -3.33 -3.66 -10.85
N ALA A 78 -3.05 -4.11 -12.08
CA ALA A 78 -4.07 -4.50 -13.05
C ALA A 78 -4.95 -5.65 -12.53
N THR A 79 -4.36 -6.62 -11.85
CA THR A 79 -5.08 -7.75 -11.26
C THR A 79 -6.02 -7.29 -10.16
N VAL A 80 -5.55 -6.41 -9.25
CA VAL A 80 -6.39 -5.85 -8.18
C VAL A 80 -7.53 -5.03 -8.76
N ILE A 81 -7.25 -4.14 -9.72
CA ILE A 81 -8.28 -3.34 -10.39
C ILE A 81 -9.30 -4.25 -11.09
N THR A 82 -8.84 -5.29 -11.79
CA THR A 82 -9.73 -6.28 -12.44
C THR A 82 -10.64 -6.96 -11.41
N GLY A 83 -10.11 -7.36 -10.25
CA GLY A 83 -10.90 -7.95 -9.16
C GLY A 83 -11.97 -7.00 -8.63
N VAL A 84 -11.62 -5.72 -8.41
CA VAL A 84 -12.57 -4.69 -7.99
C VAL A 84 -13.67 -4.48 -9.04
N LEU A 85 -13.29 -4.35 -10.32
CA LEU A 85 -14.25 -4.22 -11.41
C LEU A 85 -15.19 -5.42 -11.51
N ALA A 86 -14.68 -6.64 -11.31
CA ALA A 86 -15.51 -7.85 -11.29
C ALA A 86 -16.53 -7.82 -10.14
N ILE A 87 -16.12 -7.42 -8.93
CA ILE A 87 -17.03 -7.28 -7.78
C ILE A 87 -18.10 -6.22 -8.04
N LEU A 88 -17.72 -5.08 -8.61
CA LEU A 88 -18.66 -4.00 -8.95
C LEU A 88 -19.63 -4.39 -10.08
N ALA A 89 -19.16 -5.15 -11.07
CA ALA A 89 -19.98 -5.60 -12.18
C ALA A 89 -20.86 -6.82 -11.82
N PHE A 90 -20.52 -7.59 -10.79
CA PHE A 90 -21.24 -8.81 -10.43
C PHE A 90 -22.75 -8.61 -10.28
N PRO A 91 -23.27 -7.57 -9.57
CA PRO A 91 -24.71 -7.34 -9.48
C PRO A 91 -25.36 -7.07 -10.84
N LEU A 92 -24.67 -6.36 -11.74
CA LEU A 92 -25.17 -6.04 -13.08
C LEU A 92 -25.25 -7.28 -13.98
N LEU A 93 -24.35 -8.25 -13.78
CA LEU A 93 -24.31 -9.51 -14.51
C LEU A 93 -25.30 -10.54 -13.95
N TRP A 94 -25.43 -10.60 -12.62
CA TRP A 94 -26.28 -11.58 -11.94
C TRP A 94 -27.76 -11.17 -11.90
N ARG A 95 -28.02 -9.87 -11.70
CA ARG A 95 -29.38 -9.34 -11.56
C ARG A 95 -29.58 -8.16 -12.52
N PRO A 96 -29.92 -8.42 -13.79
CA PRO A 96 -29.97 -7.40 -14.83
C PRO A 96 -30.93 -6.23 -14.51
N TYR A 97 -32.05 -6.51 -13.82
CA TYR A 97 -33.07 -5.51 -13.53
C TYR A 97 -33.54 -5.60 -12.07
N GLY A 98 -33.39 -4.50 -11.32
CA GLY A 98 -34.02 -4.29 -10.02
C GLY A 98 -35.34 -3.52 -10.09
N THR A 99 -35.63 -2.94 -11.25
CA THR A 99 -36.78 -2.09 -11.61
C THR A 99 -37.16 -2.36 -13.06
N PRO A 100 -38.36 -1.95 -13.52
CA PRO A 100 -38.75 -2.12 -14.92
C PRO A 100 -37.72 -1.52 -15.90
N PRO A 101 -37.45 -2.17 -17.06
CA PRO A 101 -36.47 -1.68 -18.02
C PRO A 101 -36.85 -0.28 -18.51
N MET A 102 -35.96 0.67 -18.24
CA MET A 102 -36.03 2.03 -18.79
C MET A 102 -35.20 2.11 -20.08
N PRO A 103 -35.77 2.64 -21.19
CA PRO A 103 -35.05 2.88 -22.43
C PRO A 103 -33.81 3.76 -22.20
N GLY A 104 -32.73 3.51 -22.94
CA GLY A 104 -31.46 4.23 -22.84
C GLY A 104 -30.53 3.70 -21.73
N LEU A 105 -31.00 3.60 -20.49
CA LEU A 105 -30.16 3.14 -19.37
C LEU A 105 -29.79 1.66 -19.48
N HIS A 106 -30.75 0.84 -19.92
CA HIS A 106 -30.63 -0.62 -19.96
C HIS A 106 -30.23 -1.19 -21.34
N ASP A 107 -30.04 -0.32 -22.33
CA ASP A 107 -29.70 -0.74 -23.70
C ASP A 107 -28.20 -1.07 -23.84
N THR A 108 -27.41 -0.79 -22.81
CA THR A 108 -25.97 -1.06 -22.79
C THR A 108 -25.68 -2.47 -22.26
N SER A 109 -24.68 -3.14 -22.83
CA SER A 109 -24.24 -4.48 -22.37
C SER A 109 -23.23 -4.35 -21.23
N PRO A 110 -23.56 -4.76 -19.98
CA PRO A 110 -22.62 -4.67 -18.86
C PRO A 110 -21.39 -5.56 -19.08
N ALA A 111 -21.57 -6.71 -19.73
CA ALA A 111 -20.47 -7.61 -20.06
C ALA A 111 -19.49 -6.98 -21.05
N LEU A 112 -20.00 -6.30 -22.09
CA LEU A 112 -19.15 -5.59 -23.04
C LEU A 112 -18.42 -4.41 -22.37
N GLY A 113 -19.13 -3.63 -21.54
CA GLY A 113 -18.54 -2.52 -20.79
C GLY A 113 -17.43 -2.96 -19.85
N LEU A 114 -17.64 -4.07 -19.12
CA LEU A 114 -16.62 -4.68 -18.28
C LEU A 114 -15.42 -5.15 -19.11
N ALA A 115 -15.66 -5.87 -20.21
CA ALA A 115 -14.59 -6.38 -21.07
C ALA A 115 -13.70 -5.26 -21.62
N LEU A 116 -14.31 -4.18 -22.12
CA LEU A 116 -13.58 -3.01 -22.64
C LEU A 116 -12.79 -2.28 -21.53
N THR A 117 -13.37 -2.17 -20.34
CA THR A 117 -12.70 -1.54 -19.19
C THR A 117 -11.51 -2.37 -18.74
N VAL A 118 -11.68 -3.69 -18.60
CA VAL A 118 -10.59 -4.62 -18.27
C VAL A 118 -9.51 -4.59 -19.35
N ALA A 119 -9.88 -4.61 -20.63
CA ALA A 119 -8.92 -4.49 -21.74
C ALA A 119 -8.11 -3.19 -21.64
N THR A 120 -8.75 -2.08 -21.28
CA THR A 120 -8.09 -0.78 -21.07
C THR A 120 -7.10 -0.84 -19.90
N VAL A 121 -7.50 -1.43 -18.77
CA VAL A 121 -6.62 -1.60 -17.59
C VAL A 121 -5.38 -2.41 -17.95
N TRP A 122 -5.54 -3.52 -18.67
CA TRP A 122 -4.41 -4.36 -19.06
C TRP A 122 -3.54 -3.71 -20.12
N LEU A 123 -4.12 -2.96 -21.06
CA LEU A 123 -3.36 -2.16 -22.02
C LEU A 123 -2.44 -1.16 -21.28
N VAL A 124 -2.97 -0.42 -20.31
CA VAL A 124 -2.17 0.52 -19.50
C VAL A 124 -1.06 -0.20 -18.76
N ALA A 125 -1.36 -1.33 -18.11
CA ALA A 125 -0.38 -2.11 -17.36
C ALA A 125 0.78 -2.62 -18.25
N ILE A 126 0.45 -3.09 -19.46
CA ILE A 126 1.44 -3.51 -20.46
C ILE A 126 2.30 -2.31 -20.86
N LEU A 127 1.70 -1.18 -21.23
CA LEU A 127 2.44 0.02 -21.62
C LEU A 127 3.38 0.51 -20.50
N THR A 128 2.93 0.49 -19.25
CA THR A 128 3.76 0.84 -18.08
C THR A 128 4.92 -0.14 -17.90
N ALA A 129 4.68 -1.44 -17.99
CA ALA A 129 5.74 -2.45 -17.86
C ALA A 129 6.78 -2.36 -18.98
N LEU A 130 6.36 -2.06 -20.21
CA LEU A 130 7.27 -1.83 -21.34
C LEU A 130 8.08 -0.54 -21.15
N ALA A 131 7.47 0.56 -20.72
CA ALA A 131 8.16 1.81 -20.46
C ALA A 131 9.27 1.65 -19.39
N HIS A 132 9.00 0.89 -18.33
CA HIS A 132 9.98 0.58 -17.28
C HIS A 132 11.10 -0.37 -17.74
N ARG A 133 10.93 -1.13 -18.82
CA ARG A 133 12.03 -1.92 -19.41
C ARG A 133 13.00 -1.06 -20.21
N VAL A 134 12.50 0.00 -20.84
CA VAL A 134 13.29 0.86 -21.75
C VAL A 134 14.10 1.90 -20.97
N VAL A 135 13.62 2.32 -19.80
CA VAL A 135 14.32 3.25 -18.91
C VAL A 135 14.97 2.44 -17.78
N PRO A 136 16.30 2.21 -17.78
CA PRO A 136 16.98 1.63 -16.63
C PRO A 136 16.64 2.47 -15.39
N PRO A 137 16.49 1.85 -14.20
CA PRO A 137 16.44 2.64 -12.98
C PRO A 137 17.67 3.54 -13.00
N ILE A 138 17.47 4.86 -12.88
CA ILE A 138 18.58 5.75 -12.55
C ILE A 138 19.03 5.27 -11.18
N THR A 139 20.03 4.39 -11.15
CA THR A 139 20.66 3.97 -9.92
C THR A 139 21.13 5.28 -9.30
N ARG A 140 20.58 5.63 -8.13
CA ARG A 140 21.30 6.48 -7.19
C ARG A 140 22.51 5.67 -6.68
N ASP A 141 23.39 5.29 -7.60
CA ASP A 141 24.78 5.03 -7.27
C ASP A 141 25.43 6.41 -7.17
N ALA A 142 24.98 7.19 -6.18
CA ALA A 142 25.94 8.08 -5.55
C ALA A 142 26.95 7.10 -4.93
N PRO A 143 28.23 7.10 -5.34
CA PRO A 143 29.22 6.30 -4.66
C PRO A 143 29.10 6.62 -3.16
N PRO A 144 29.26 5.63 -2.25
CA PRO A 144 29.36 5.95 -0.85
C PRO A 144 30.47 7.01 -0.79
N ILE A 145 30.14 8.20 -0.30
CA ILE A 145 31.14 9.18 0.04
C ILE A 145 31.92 8.49 1.16
N THR A 146 32.96 7.75 0.78
CA THR A 146 34.01 7.28 1.67
C THR A 146 34.54 8.56 2.26
N ARG A 147 34.04 8.85 3.46
CA ARG A 147 34.56 9.88 4.34
C ARG A 147 35.90 9.39 4.87
N ASP A 148 36.84 9.15 3.97
CA ASP A 148 38.26 9.04 4.28
C ASP A 148 38.81 10.47 4.36
N ALA A 149 38.18 11.27 5.24
CA ALA A 149 38.88 12.40 5.82
C ALA A 149 39.91 11.78 6.76
N ARG A 150 41.15 11.64 6.26
CA ARG A 150 42.32 11.31 7.09
C ARG A 150 42.26 12.16 8.37
N PRO A 151 42.44 11.61 9.57
CA PRO A 151 42.72 12.44 10.73
C PRO A 151 43.97 13.23 10.39
N ILE A 152 43.87 14.56 10.31
CA ILE A 152 45.05 15.42 10.30
C ILE A 152 45.61 15.30 11.70
N THR A 153 46.43 14.27 11.92
CA THR A 153 47.28 14.15 13.10
C THR A 153 48.19 15.37 13.06
N ARG A 154 47.96 16.27 14.00
CA ARG A 154 48.75 17.47 14.24
C ARG A 154 50.11 17.04 14.79
N ASP A 155 50.98 16.54 13.92
CA ASP A 155 52.41 16.38 14.22
C ASP A 155 53.09 17.71 13.89
N ALA A 156 52.98 18.64 14.83
CA ALA A 156 53.87 19.79 14.86
C ALA A 156 55.29 19.29 15.22
N PRO A 157 56.32 19.61 14.43
CA PRO A 157 57.70 19.30 14.83
C PRO A 157 58.09 20.14 16.05
N PRO A 158 58.92 19.61 16.98
CA PRO A 158 59.39 20.38 18.12
C PRO A 158 60.32 21.48 17.63
N VAL A 159 59.91 22.73 17.81
CA VAL A 159 60.76 23.91 17.61
C VAL A 159 61.76 23.96 18.75
N THR A 160 62.92 23.32 18.58
CA THR A 160 64.12 23.65 19.35
C THR A 160 64.66 24.98 18.83
N ARG A 161 64.17 26.09 19.39
CA ARG A 161 64.83 27.39 19.28
C ARG A 161 65.72 27.55 20.50
N THR A 162 67.01 27.41 20.26
CA THR A 162 68.12 27.72 21.16
C THR A 162 68.06 29.16 21.65
N ASP A 163 68.49 29.33 22.90
CA ASP A 163 68.55 30.54 23.71
C ASP A 163 69.18 31.79 23.04
N PRO A 164 68.85 33.01 23.54
CA PRO A 164 69.21 34.28 22.93
C PRO A 164 70.67 34.72 23.19
N PRO A 165 71.23 35.63 22.36
CA PRO A 165 72.55 36.20 22.61
C PRO A 165 72.48 37.19 23.79
N GLY A 166 73.38 37.02 24.76
CA GLY A 166 73.42 37.77 26.01
C GLY A 166 73.72 39.27 25.84
N PRO A 167 73.23 40.12 26.76
CA PRO A 167 73.66 41.51 26.85
C PRO A 167 74.92 41.65 27.71
N PRO A 168 75.92 42.45 27.32
CA PRO A 168 77.01 42.83 28.21
C PRO A 168 76.52 43.96 29.13
N ALA A 169 76.34 43.68 30.41
CA ALA A 169 76.14 44.69 31.43
C ALA A 169 77.51 45.14 31.99
N ASP A 170 77.69 46.44 31.93
CA ASP A 170 78.77 47.25 32.47
C ASP A 170 79.06 46.94 33.96
N ARG A 171 80.34 47.01 34.33
CA ARG A 171 80.85 47.24 35.69
C ARG A 171 81.99 48.27 35.52
N PRO A 172 82.38 49.08 36.52
CA PRO A 172 82.12 48.96 37.96
C PRO A 172 81.71 50.29 38.65
N GLY A 173 81.26 50.24 39.90
CA GLY A 173 82.09 50.73 40.99
C GLY A 173 81.28 51.36 42.14
N PRO A 174 81.95 51.69 43.25
CA PRO A 174 81.58 51.47 44.65
C PRO A 174 80.44 52.33 45.23
#